data_AF-A0AA96X5M6-F1
#
_entry.id   AF-A0AA96X5M6-F1
#
_cell.length_a   1.000
_cell.length_b   1.000
_cell.length_c   1.000
_cell.angle_alpha   90.00
_cell.angle_beta   90.00
_cell.angle_gamma   90.00
#
_symmetry.space_group_name_H-M   'P 1'
#
loop_
_entity.id
_entity.type
_entity.pdbx_description
1 polymer ?
#
loop_
_entity_poly.entity_id
_entity_poly.type
_entity_poly.pdbx_seq_one_letter_code
_entity_poly.pdbx_strand_id
1 'polypeptide(L)'
;MSTKFTGSFEELKQKLSTLEGEWDESQPNKKVFRLGRGLLNWYVTTGTLQFQGKGADKSQLENRVPILLYPNEAQPEPKTEETTVSELTLEPTTDSSAPPHNTETSTQPDLEYRFLTSGINEGELVIGVVSAVGTETKRVVDPLKDRLVGFGYNVSEIRVSSILPPADSADNEYERIQHFISAGDALRERANNNAILAAGVAKEIANNRCSENQKRAYIVNSLKHPREVELLRKIYADGFYLIGIHADEKRRRNYLTEDKSCNQAQAEELIKTDENETIDHGQKTRDTYHLADFFLNLGNNNDQVKNRLQRFLELIFSHPYKNPTFDEFAMFMAFNSSVRSGDLSRQVGAVISREEQIIATGANDAPKSGGGLYWAKEDPETGEINDHPDGKDYKRDGDSNKKAQAEIIGDIIDALANQELVNPERQKDLEKILKDSKISDLTEFGRVVHAEMDALLSCSRSGISTIGSTLYCTTFPCHNCAKHIVASGVKRVVYVEPYPKSRALDFHSESIQLKSEFDASSEENHLVTFEPFIGIGPRRFLDLFSMNLGAGSKLRRKDKEGSTIEWSKKSAPIRTPLVPKSYVEIEKAAVAIWDNHT
;
A
#
# COMPACT_ATOMS: atom_id res chain seq x y z
N MET A 1 -36.89 0.11 -18.02
CA MET A 1 -38.34 -0.10 -17.84
C MET A 1 -38.56 -1.21 -16.81
N SER A 2 -39.51 -1.05 -15.90
CA SER A 2 -39.72 -1.95 -14.76
C SER A 2 -39.95 -3.40 -15.18
N THR A 3 -39.19 -4.34 -14.60
CA THR A 3 -39.35 -5.80 -14.79
C THR A 3 -40.26 -6.44 -13.74
N LYS A 4 -41.07 -5.62 -13.05
CA LYS A 4 -42.02 -6.08 -12.03
C LYS A 4 -43.39 -5.46 -12.25
N PHE A 5 -44.43 -6.29 -12.25
CA PHE A 5 -45.83 -5.92 -12.25
C PHE A 5 -46.52 -6.46 -10.99
N THR A 6 -47.02 -5.56 -10.14
CA THR A 6 -47.60 -5.87 -8.82
C THR A 6 -49.14 -5.86 -8.80
N GLY A 7 -49.79 -5.74 -9.96
CA GLY A 7 -51.25 -5.79 -10.08
C GLY A 7 -51.82 -7.20 -10.04
N SER A 8 -53.14 -7.32 -10.15
CA SER A 8 -53.81 -8.63 -10.16
C SER A 8 -53.58 -9.36 -11.49
N PHE A 9 -53.78 -10.69 -11.50
CA PHE A 9 -53.63 -11.47 -12.72
C PHE A 9 -54.64 -11.08 -13.81
N GLU A 10 -55.86 -10.73 -13.43
CA GLU A 10 -56.90 -10.28 -14.37
C GLU A 10 -56.53 -8.92 -14.99
N GLU A 11 -55.93 -8.02 -14.22
CA GLU A 11 -55.38 -6.76 -14.75
C GLU A 11 -54.23 -7.01 -15.73
N LEU A 12 -53.35 -7.99 -15.43
CA LEU A 12 -52.26 -8.37 -16.32
C LEU A 12 -52.79 -8.91 -17.65
N LYS A 13 -53.80 -9.79 -17.61
CA LYS A 13 -54.49 -10.31 -18.82
C LYS A 13 -55.11 -9.19 -19.63
N GLN A 14 -55.81 -8.26 -18.97
CA GLN A 14 -56.47 -7.15 -19.64
C GLN A 14 -55.45 -6.24 -20.34
N LYS A 15 -54.34 -5.89 -19.68
CA LYS A 15 -53.28 -5.05 -20.24
C LYS A 15 -52.55 -5.70 -21.41
N LEU A 16 -52.41 -7.02 -21.40
CA LEU A 16 -51.73 -7.78 -22.47
C LEU A 16 -52.69 -8.37 -23.51
N SER A 17 -53.99 -8.06 -23.43
CA SER A 17 -55.03 -8.58 -24.33
C SER A 17 -54.82 -8.27 -25.82
N THR A 18 -54.02 -7.25 -26.14
CA THR A 18 -53.67 -6.86 -27.51
C THR A 18 -52.52 -7.70 -28.12
N LEU A 19 -51.95 -8.62 -27.34
CA LEU A 19 -50.98 -9.61 -27.81
C LEU A 19 -51.72 -10.92 -28.13
N GLU A 20 -51.58 -11.42 -29.35
CA GLU A 20 -52.23 -12.66 -29.83
C GLU A 20 -51.52 -13.93 -29.28
N GLY A 21 -51.54 -14.11 -27.97
CA GLY A 21 -50.92 -15.25 -27.28
C GLY A 21 -51.84 -15.95 -26.30
N GLU A 22 -51.39 -17.09 -25.78
CA GLU A 22 -52.17 -17.95 -24.88
C GLU A 22 -51.58 -17.98 -23.48
N TRP A 23 -52.46 -18.00 -22.47
CA TRP A 23 -52.05 -18.14 -21.06
C TRP A 23 -52.13 -19.60 -20.60
N ASP A 24 -51.03 -20.07 -20.02
CA ASP A 24 -50.97 -21.30 -19.23
C ASP A 24 -51.01 -20.96 -17.74
N GLU A 25 -52.04 -21.50 -17.09
CA GLU A 25 -52.39 -21.25 -15.70
C GLU A 25 -52.23 -22.48 -14.80
N SER A 26 -51.67 -23.56 -15.33
CA SER A 26 -51.55 -24.85 -14.64
C SER A 26 -50.77 -24.79 -13.32
N GLN A 27 -49.95 -23.76 -13.12
CA GLN A 27 -49.17 -23.57 -11.89
C GLN A 27 -49.75 -22.47 -11.00
N PRO A 28 -49.89 -22.70 -9.68
CA PRO A 28 -50.55 -21.75 -8.78
C PRO A 28 -49.74 -20.46 -8.55
N ASN A 29 -48.40 -20.54 -8.51
CA ASN A 29 -47.53 -19.39 -8.18
C ASN A 29 -46.86 -18.73 -9.40
N LYS A 30 -47.21 -19.19 -10.62
CA LYS A 30 -46.57 -18.75 -11.86
C LYS A 30 -47.57 -18.81 -13.01
N LYS A 31 -47.72 -17.69 -13.71
CA LYS A 31 -48.55 -17.60 -14.92
C LYS A 31 -47.65 -17.41 -16.13
N VAL A 32 -47.91 -18.18 -17.19
CA VAL A 32 -47.04 -18.19 -18.37
C VAL A 32 -47.84 -17.74 -19.58
N PHE A 33 -47.39 -16.69 -20.25
CA PHE A 33 -47.96 -16.24 -21.52
C PHE A 33 -47.07 -16.68 -22.67
N ARG A 34 -47.65 -17.33 -23.67
CA ARG A 34 -46.95 -17.84 -24.85
C ARG A 34 -47.37 -17.08 -26.09
N LEU A 35 -46.39 -16.49 -26.78
CA LEU A 35 -46.55 -15.86 -28.08
C LEU A 35 -45.56 -16.53 -29.04
N GLY A 36 -46.04 -17.43 -29.90
CA GLY A 36 -45.17 -18.24 -30.76
C GLY A 36 -44.14 -19.05 -29.96
N ARG A 37 -42.84 -18.79 -30.21
CA ARG A 37 -41.70 -19.37 -29.48
C ARG A 37 -41.19 -18.50 -28.31
N GLY A 38 -41.86 -17.37 -28.03
CA GLY A 38 -41.60 -16.49 -26.90
C GLY A 38 -42.46 -16.85 -25.68
N LEU A 39 -41.87 -16.75 -24.49
CA LEU A 39 -42.55 -17.00 -23.21
C LEU A 39 -42.34 -15.82 -22.27
N LEU A 40 -43.43 -15.33 -21.68
CA LEU A 40 -43.40 -14.43 -20.52
C LEU A 40 -43.82 -15.21 -19.29
N ASN A 41 -42.95 -15.28 -18.30
CA ASN A 41 -43.25 -15.83 -16.98
C ASN A 41 -43.55 -14.69 -16.01
N TRP A 42 -44.69 -14.72 -15.34
CA TRP A 42 -45.03 -13.82 -14.25
C TRP A 42 -45.20 -14.58 -12.94
N TYR A 43 -44.48 -14.14 -11.91
CA TYR A 43 -44.51 -14.76 -10.59
C TYR A 43 -45.43 -13.99 -9.66
N VAL A 44 -46.50 -14.63 -9.21
CA VAL A 44 -47.62 -13.98 -8.48
C VAL A 44 -47.15 -13.36 -7.15
N THR A 45 -46.20 -14.00 -6.46
CA THR A 45 -45.72 -13.55 -5.14
C THR A 45 -44.80 -12.33 -5.18
N THR A 46 -43.99 -12.20 -6.23
CA THR A 46 -42.97 -11.13 -6.33
C THR A 46 -43.30 -10.07 -7.39
N GLY A 47 -44.31 -10.33 -8.22
CA GLY A 47 -44.66 -9.54 -9.39
C GLY A 47 -43.63 -9.59 -10.52
N THR A 48 -42.60 -10.42 -10.41
CA THR A 48 -41.48 -10.41 -11.36
C THR A 48 -41.89 -10.94 -12.73
N LEU A 49 -41.48 -10.23 -13.78
CA LEU A 49 -41.65 -10.62 -15.18
C LEU A 49 -40.31 -11.15 -15.74
N GLN A 50 -40.34 -12.32 -16.36
CA GLN A 50 -39.17 -12.94 -16.96
C GLN A 50 -39.47 -13.44 -18.37
N PHE A 51 -38.75 -12.91 -19.36
CA PHE A 51 -38.89 -13.28 -20.76
C PHE A 51 -37.91 -14.38 -21.15
N GLN A 52 -38.42 -15.44 -21.78
CA GLN A 52 -37.69 -16.62 -22.22
C GLN A 52 -38.07 -16.97 -23.67
N GLY A 53 -37.28 -17.82 -24.33
CA GLY A 53 -37.45 -18.17 -25.75
C GLY A 53 -36.29 -17.69 -26.63
N LYS A 54 -36.43 -17.84 -27.96
CA LYS A 54 -35.43 -17.43 -28.95
C LYS A 54 -36.09 -16.82 -30.19
N GLY A 55 -35.43 -15.83 -30.80
CA GLY A 55 -35.87 -15.19 -32.05
C GLY A 55 -36.81 -14.00 -31.86
N ALA A 56 -37.47 -13.59 -32.94
CA ALA A 56 -38.29 -12.37 -33.02
C ALA A 56 -39.41 -12.32 -31.98
N ASP A 57 -40.04 -13.46 -31.67
CA ASP A 57 -41.14 -13.56 -30.72
C ASP A 57 -40.75 -13.14 -29.29
N LYS A 58 -39.52 -13.45 -28.86
CA LYS A 58 -39.01 -13.02 -27.54
C LYS A 58 -38.76 -11.52 -27.52
N SER A 59 -38.11 -10.99 -28.55
CA SER A 59 -37.84 -9.55 -28.67
C SER A 59 -39.13 -8.73 -28.75
N GLN A 60 -40.18 -9.28 -29.38
CA GLN A 60 -41.50 -8.67 -29.41
C GLN A 60 -42.12 -8.56 -28.00
N LEU A 61 -42.02 -9.62 -27.18
CA LEU A 61 -42.48 -9.57 -25.79
C LEU A 61 -41.67 -8.57 -24.96
N GLU A 62 -40.34 -8.58 -25.06
CA GLU A 62 -39.45 -7.67 -24.30
C GLU A 62 -39.71 -6.19 -24.63
N ASN A 63 -40.06 -5.87 -25.88
CA ASN A 63 -40.30 -4.49 -26.30
C ASN A 63 -41.75 -4.03 -26.05
N ARG A 64 -42.75 -4.89 -26.28
CA ARG A 64 -44.16 -4.48 -26.20
C ARG A 64 -44.73 -4.57 -24.78
N VAL A 65 -44.34 -5.58 -24.01
CA VAL A 65 -44.94 -5.81 -22.67
C VAL A 65 -44.70 -4.64 -21.73
N PRO A 66 -43.49 -4.05 -21.59
CA PRO A 66 -43.30 -2.91 -20.72
C PRO A 66 -44.14 -1.68 -21.10
N ILE A 67 -44.28 -1.40 -22.39
CA ILE A 67 -45.08 -0.27 -22.91
C ILE A 67 -46.57 -0.46 -22.60
N LEU A 68 -47.08 -1.69 -22.76
CA LEU A 68 -48.47 -2.03 -22.44
C LEU A 68 -48.76 -1.97 -20.94
N LEU A 69 -47.78 -2.32 -20.10
CA LEU A 69 -47.93 -2.28 -18.64
C LEU A 69 -47.82 -0.86 -18.07
N TYR A 70 -46.94 -0.03 -18.65
CA TYR A 70 -46.56 1.29 -18.18
C TYR A 70 -46.56 2.35 -19.31
N PRO A 71 -47.72 2.64 -19.94
CA PRO A 71 -47.79 3.54 -21.09
C PRO A 71 -47.35 4.98 -20.77
N ASN A 72 -47.45 5.41 -19.51
CA ASN A 72 -47.05 6.74 -19.06
C ASN A 72 -45.53 6.88 -18.84
N GLU A 73 -44.79 5.78 -18.74
CA GLU A 73 -43.32 5.79 -18.62
C GLU A 73 -42.63 5.79 -20.00
N ALA A 74 -43.40 5.75 -21.10
CA ALA A 74 -42.91 5.57 -22.46
C ALA A 74 -42.95 6.84 -23.34
N GLN A 75 -43.12 8.03 -22.77
CA GLN A 75 -43.05 9.31 -23.52
C GLN A 75 -41.61 9.87 -23.52
N PRO A 76 -41.06 10.31 -24.67
CA PRO A 76 -39.75 10.98 -24.72
C PRO A 76 -39.86 12.46 -24.31
N GLU A 77 -38.95 12.93 -23.45
CA GLU A 77 -38.88 14.34 -23.03
C GLU A 77 -38.57 15.33 -24.18
N PRO A 78 -39.04 16.60 -24.09
CA PRO A 78 -38.80 17.62 -25.10
C PRO A 78 -37.41 18.27 -24.99
N LYS A 79 -36.85 18.63 -26.15
CA LYS A 79 -35.58 19.38 -26.29
C LYS A 79 -35.76 20.87 -25.97
N THR A 80 -34.85 21.42 -25.17
CA THR A 80 -34.53 22.87 -24.99
C THR A 80 -33.02 22.94 -24.70
N GLU A 81 -32.18 23.85 -25.17
CA GLU A 81 -32.18 24.95 -26.13
C GLU A 81 -30.70 25.08 -26.58
N GLU A 82 -30.43 25.20 -27.89
CA GLU A 82 -29.07 25.49 -28.39
C GLU A 82 -28.79 26.99 -28.27
N THR A 83 -27.74 27.36 -27.52
CA THR A 83 -27.19 28.71 -27.53
C THR A 83 -26.14 28.80 -28.64
N THR A 84 -26.37 29.72 -29.57
CA THR A 84 -25.58 30.00 -30.77
C THR A 84 -24.13 30.39 -30.48
N VAL A 85 -23.16 29.74 -31.15
CA VAL A 85 -21.83 30.32 -31.42
C VAL A 85 -21.41 30.00 -32.86
N SER A 86 -21.56 31.02 -33.71
CA SER A 86 -20.69 31.42 -34.84
C SER A 86 -19.92 30.34 -35.62
N GLU A 87 -20.38 30.04 -36.84
CA GLU A 87 -19.64 29.33 -37.89
C GLU A 87 -18.34 30.05 -38.28
N LEU A 88 -17.24 29.30 -38.29
CA LEU A 88 -16.06 29.59 -39.09
C LEU A 88 -15.96 28.47 -40.14
N THR A 89 -16.30 28.81 -41.37
CA THR A 89 -16.23 27.97 -42.56
C THR A 89 -14.79 27.62 -42.90
N LEU A 90 -14.49 26.34 -43.06
CA LEU A 90 -13.33 25.84 -43.81
C LEU A 90 -13.83 24.85 -44.87
N GLU A 91 -13.52 25.17 -46.13
CA GLU A 91 -13.85 24.39 -47.32
C GLU A 91 -13.11 23.05 -47.37
N PRO A 92 -13.66 22.03 -48.07
CA PRO A 92 -13.06 20.70 -48.13
C PRO A 92 -12.02 20.62 -49.24
N THR A 93 -10.80 20.20 -48.90
CA THR A 93 -9.85 19.67 -49.89
C THR A 93 -9.90 18.15 -49.89
N THR A 94 -10.22 17.60 -51.05
CA THR A 94 -10.13 16.20 -51.40
C THR A 94 -8.66 15.78 -51.49
N ASP A 95 -8.26 14.70 -50.82
CA ASP A 95 -7.37 13.75 -51.47
C ASP A 95 -7.49 12.33 -50.95
N SER A 96 -7.37 11.39 -51.88
CA SER A 96 -7.60 9.96 -51.73
C SER A 96 -6.33 9.22 -51.36
N SER A 97 -6.41 8.28 -50.40
CA SER A 97 -5.74 6.97 -50.46
C SER A 97 -5.98 6.20 -49.15
N ALA A 98 -6.77 5.12 -49.23
CA ALA A 98 -6.99 4.17 -48.15
C ALA A 98 -6.54 2.76 -48.58
N PRO A 99 -5.99 1.94 -47.67
CA PRO A 99 -6.08 0.48 -47.71
C PRO A 99 -7.21 -0.02 -46.77
N PRO A 100 -7.64 -1.30 -46.89
CA PRO A 100 -9.05 -1.64 -46.87
C PRO A 100 -9.66 -1.90 -45.49
N HIS A 101 -10.98 -1.69 -45.46
CA HIS A 101 -11.94 -1.99 -44.41
C HIS A 101 -11.71 -3.32 -43.66
N ASN A 102 -11.69 -3.24 -42.33
CA ASN A 102 -12.34 -4.22 -41.48
C ASN A 102 -13.57 -3.56 -40.84
N THR A 103 -14.70 -4.25 -40.91
CA THR A 103 -16.00 -3.84 -40.39
C THR A 103 -15.98 -3.78 -38.87
N GLU A 104 -15.86 -2.58 -38.31
CA GLU A 104 -16.12 -2.32 -36.89
C GLU A 104 -17.64 -2.22 -36.66
N THR A 105 -18.19 -3.22 -35.99
CA THR A 105 -19.43 -3.06 -35.24
C THR A 105 -19.24 -1.98 -34.19
N SER A 106 -20.05 -0.92 -34.25
CA SER A 106 -20.06 0.18 -33.30
C SER A 106 -20.33 -0.30 -31.88
N THR A 107 -19.28 -0.49 -31.09
CA THR A 107 -19.37 -0.44 -29.64
C THR A 107 -18.66 0.83 -29.21
N GLN A 108 -19.42 1.87 -28.89
CA GLN A 108 -18.80 2.99 -28.18
C GLN A 108 -18.10 2.45 -26.93
N PRO A 109 -16.83 2.79 -26.72
CA PRO A 109 -16.13 2.36 -25.53
C PRO A 109 -16.87 2.86 -24.29
N ASP A 110 -16.92 2.00 -23.27
CA ASP A 110 -17.45 2.32 -21.94
C ASP A 110 -16.90 3.67 -21.44
N LEU A 111 -17.68 4.43 -20.66
CA LEU A 111 -17.28 5.76 -20.18
C LEU A 111 -15.92 5.69 -19.45
N GLU A 112 -15.69 4.60 -18.71
CA GLU A 112 -14.42 4.28 -18.05
C GLU A 112 -13.28 4.05 -19.06
N TYR A 113 -13.53 3.33 -20.16
CA TYR A 113 -12.55 3.14 -21.23
C TYR A 113 -12.25 4.47 -21.93
N ARG A 114 -13.27 5.29 -22.22
CA ARG A 114 -13.10 6.64 -22.79
C ARG A 114 -12.31 7.56 -21.86
N PHE A 115 -12.55 7.46 -20.55
CA PHE A 115 -11.82 8.18 -19.52
C PHE A 115 -10.34 7.74 -19.51
N LEU A 116 -10.06 6.44 -19.52
CA LEU A 116 -8.69 5.90 -19.55
C LEU A 116 -7.96 6.22 -20.87
N THR A 117 -8.65 6.21 -22.01
CA THR A 117 -8.05 6.52 -23.33
C THR A 117 -7.96 8.02 -23.64
N SER A 118 -8.39 8.91 -22.74
CA SER A 118 -8.36 10.38 -22.93
C SER A 118 -6.97 11.03 -22.73
N GLY A 119 -5.89 10.26 -22.82
CA GLY A 119 -4.52 10.71 -22.52
C GLY A 119 -4.10 10.53 -21.05
N ILE A 120 -5.01 10.09 -20.17
CA ILE A 120 -4.70 9.79 -18.75
C ILE A 120 -3.69 8.62 -18.62
N ASN A 121 -3.68 7.68 -19.58
CA ASN A 121 -2.70 6.59 -19.66
C ASN A 121 -1.31 7.03 -20.16
N GLU A 122 -1.14 8.29 -20.57
CA GLU A 122 0.15 8.91 -20.83
C GLU A 122 0.72 9.60 -19.58
N GLY A 123 0.03 9.43 -18.43
CA GLY A 123 0.33 10.05 -17.16
C GLY A 123 1.76 9.80 -16.67
N GLU A 124 2.27 10.81 -15.98
CA GLU A 124 3.56 10.77 -15.32
C GLU A 124 3.57 9.68 -14.23
N LEU A 125 4.76 9.14 -13.94
CA LEU A 125 4.98 8.19 -12.87
C LEU A 125 6.05 8.73 -11.94
N VAL A 126 5.79 8.78 -10.63
CA VAL A 126 6.80 9.20 -9.64
C VAL A 126 7.11 8.02 -8.73
N ILE A 127 8.36 7.56 -8.75
CA ILE A 127 8.84 6.45 -7.94
C ILE A 127 9.88 6.97 -6.95
N GLY A 128 9.53 7.00 -5.67
CA GLY A 128 10.48 7.22 -4.59
C GLY A 128 11.27 5.96 -4.28
N VAL A 129 12.51 6.12 -3.83
CA VAL A 129 13.36 5.06 -3.32
C VAL A 129 13.82 5.40 -1.91
N VAL A 130 13.57 4.48 -0.98
CA VAL A 130 14.13 4.50 0.38
C VAL A 130 15.03 3.28 0.58
N SER A 131 16.23 3.54 1.09
CA SER A 131 17.23 2.51 1.36
C SER A 131 18.16 2.97 2.46
N ALA A 132 18.65 2.04 3.26
CA ALA A 132 19.68 2.29 4.25
C ALA A 132 20.99 2.81 3.62
N VAL A 133 21.75 3.63 4.34
CA VAL A 133 23.11 4.03 3.97
C VAL A 133 23.99 2.79 3.78
N GLY A 134 24.90 2.85 2.81
CA GLY A 134 25.72 1.70 2.40
C GLY A 134 25.01 0.70 1.47
N THR A 135 23.79 0.98 1.02
CA THR A 135 23.11 0.17 0.00
C THR A 135 23.59 0.53 -1.41
N GLU A 136 23.93 -0.47 -2.23
CA GLU A 136 24.32 -0.30 -3.66
C GLU A 136 23.11 0.03 -4.55
N THR A 137 22.45 1.16 -4.32
CA THR A 137 21.16 1.52 -4.95
C THR A 137 21.16 1.49 -6.48
N LYS A 138 22.30 1.73 -7.14
CA LYS A 138 22.44 1.62 -8.60
C LYS A 138 22.03 0.26 -9.15
N ARG A 139 22.25 -0.83 -8.40
CA ARG A 139 21.83 -2.18 -8.80
C ARG A 139 20.32 -2.37 -8.87
N VAL A 140 19.55 -1.43 -8.32
CA VAL A 140 18.09 -1.39 -8.39
C VAL A 140 17.62 -0.29 -9.34
N VAL A 141 18.18 0.92 -9.20
CA VAL A 141 17.76 2.11 -9.96
C VAL A 141 18.07 1.98 -11.45
N ASP A 142 19.23 1.46 -11.84
CA ASP A 142 19.58 1.35 -13.25
C ASP A 142 18.69 0.32 -13.99
N PRO A 143 18.48 -0.91 -13.47
CA PRO A 143 17.50 -1.82 -14.06
C PRO A 143 16.06 -1.29 -14.06
N LEU A 144 15.67 -0.49 -13.07
CA LEU A 144 14.35 0.14 -13.03
C LEU A 144 14.18 1.13 -14.19
N LYS A 145 15.18 1.98 -14.45
CA LYS A 145 15.20 2.90 -15.61
C LYS A 145 15.06 2.13 -16.91
N ASP A 146 15.90 1.11 -17.13
CA ASP A 146 15.88 0.32 -18.36
C ASP A 146 14.51 -0.31 -18.62
N ARG A 147 13.87 -0.83 -17.55
CA ARG A 147 12.55 -1.45 -17.67
C ARG A 147 11.46 -0.45 -18.04
N LEU A 148 11.47 0.73 -17.39
CA LEU A 148 10.54 1.84 -17.66
C LEU A 148 10.68 2.38 -19.09
N VAL A 149 11.91 2.51 -19.61
CA VAL A 149 12.15 2.82 -21.03
C VAL A 149 11.46 1.78 -21.92
N GLY A 150 11.55 0.50 -21.56
CA GLY A 150 10.82 -0.55 -22.27
C GLY A 150 9.28 -0.47 -22.16
N PHE A 151 8.72 0.30 -21.20
CA PHE A 151 7.29 0.65 -21.13
C PHE A 151 6.95 1.93 -21.92
N GLY A 152 7.94 2.52 -22.59
CA GLY A 152 7.79 3.74 -23.40
C GLY A 152 7.94 5.04 -22.61
N TYR A 153 8.54 5.01 -21.42
CA TYR A 153 8.77 6.19 -20.59
C TYR A 153 10.13 6.83 -20.85
N ASN A 154 10.16 8.16 -20.89
CA ASN A 154 11.37 8.94 -20.66
C ASN A 154 11.61 9.01 -19.15
N VAL A 155 12.81 8.63 -18.68
CA VAL A 155 13.09 8.44 -17.26
C VAL A 155 14.13 9.43 -16.78
N SER A 156 13.81 10.19 -15.74
CA SER A 156 14.72 11.11 -15.05
C SER A 156 14.98 10.64 -13.62
N GLU A 157 16.24 10.53 -13.21
CA GLU A 157 16.61 10.33 -11.80
C GLU A 157 16.84 11.69 -11.13
N ILE A 158 16.21 11.91 -9.99
CA ILE A 158 16.41 13.05 -9.12
C ILE A 158 16.97 12.52 -7.79
N ARG A 159 18.17 12.94 -7.42
CA ARG A 159 18.73 12.62 -6.10
C ARG A 159 18.34 13.70 -5.12
N VAL A 160 17.80 13.35 -3.96
CA VAL A 160 17.45 14.36 -2.92
C VAL A 160 18.67 15.19 -2.51
N SER A 161 19.88 14.64 -2.57
CA SER A 161 21.10 15.40 -2.27
C SER A 161 21.45 16.44 -3.34
N SER A 162 20.93 16.36 -4.57
CA SER A 162 21.30 17.32 -5.64
C SER A 162 20.61 18.68 -5.51
N ILE A 163 19.56 18.78 -4.68
CA ILE A 163 18.91 20.06 -4.35
C ILE A 163 19.54 20.74 -3.12
N LEU A 164 20.55 20.12 -2.52
CA LEU A 164 21.31 20.65 -1.38
C LEU A 164 22.61 21.29 -1.87
N PRO A 165 23.22 22.19 -1.06
CA PRO A 165 24.53 22.75 -1.38
C PRO A 165 25.57 21.65 -1.65
N PRO A 166 26.40 21.80 -2.70
CA PRO A 166 27.38 20.79 -3.06
C PRO A 166 28.40 20.59 -1.93
N ALA A 167 28.94 19.37 -1.83
CA ALA A 167 29.94 18.98 -0.84
C ALA A 167 31.36 19.32 -1.33
N ASP A 168 31.59 20.57 -1.76
CA ASP A 168 32.85 20.98 -2.41
C ASP A 168 34.09 20.85 -1.51
N SER A 169 33.88 20.82 -0.19
CA SER A 169 34.93 20.71 0.83
C SER A 169 35.15 19.30 1.38
N ALA A 170 34.48 18.27 0.84
CA ALA A 170 34.60 16.90 1.35
C ALA A 170 35.79 16.18 0.68
N ASP A 171 36.73 15.69 1.50
CA ASP A 171 37.94 15.01 1.01
C ASP A 171 37.71 13.51 0.73
N ASN A 172 36.64 12.94 1.30
CA ASN A 172 36.31 11.51 1.18
C ASN A 172 34.79 11.27 1.19
N GLU A 173 34.38 10.02 0.93
CA GLU A 173 32.96 9.65 0.85
C GLU A 173 32.25 9.80 2.20
N TYR A 174 32.93 9.53 3.31
CA TYR A 174 32.36 9.67 4.65
C TYR A 174 31.95 11.12 4.92
N GLU A 175 32.87 12.06 4.72
CA GLU A 175 32.62 13.51 4.86
C GLU A 175 31.54 13.99 3.89
N ARG A 176 31.53 13.47 2.66
CA ARG A 176 30.51 13.79 1.67
C ARG A 176 29.12 13.35 2.14
N ILE A 177 28.99 12.16 2.72
CA ILE A 177 27.72 11.65 3.26
C ILE A 177 27.29 12.48 4.47
N GLN A 178 28.21 12.75 5.41
CA GLN A 178 27.91 13.57 6.58
C GLN A 178 27.46 14.97 6.20
N HIS A 179 28.13 15.61 5.24
CA HIS A 179 27.73 16.93 4.71
C HIS A 179 26.28 16.94 4.25
N PHE A 180 25.86 15.94 3.45
CA PHE A 180 24.48 15.89 2.96
C PHE A 180 23.45 15.56 4.04
N ILE A 181 23.82 14.75 5.05
CA ILE A 181 22.96 14.53 6.22
C ILE A 181 22.76 15.86 6.95
N SER A 182 23.86 16.50 7.38
CA SER A 182 23.80 17.75 8.14
C SER A 182 23.14 18.89 7.35
N ALA A 183 23.38 19.00 6.05
CA ALA A 183 22.74 20.02 5.21
C ALA A 183 21.22 19.78 5.08
N GLY A 184 20.80 18.51 5.00
CA GLY A 184 19.37 18.14 4.99
C GLY A 184 18.69 18.48 6.31
N ASP A 185 19.31 18.09 7.44
CA ASP A 185 18.76 18.33 8.77
C ASP A 185 18.67 19.82 9.08
N ALA A 186 19.72 20.58 8.77
CA ALA A 186 19.75 22.04 8.95
C ALA A 186 18.68 22.74 8.11
N LEU A 187 18.38 22.24 6.90
CA LEU A 187 17.30 22.80 6.08
C LEU A 187 15.91 22.46 6.65
N ARG A 188 15.70 21.22 7.13
CA ARG A 188 14.45 20.84 7.82
C ARG A 188 14.23 21.68 9.08
N GLU A 189 15.28 21.91 9.87
CA GLU A 189 15.24 22.73 11.09
C GLU A 189 14.97 24.21 10.77
N ARG A 190 15.74 24.82 9.85
CA ARG A 190 15.54 26.22 9.45
C ARG A 190 14.14 26.48 8.89
N ALA A 191 13.62 25.53 8.09
CA ALA A 191 12.28 25.63 7.55
C ALA A 191 11.18 25.23 8.55
N ASN A 192 11.57 24.70 9.72
CA ASN A 192 10.68 24.06 10.69
C ASN A 192 9.68 23.09 10.00
N ASN A 193 10.19 22.32 9.03
CA ASN A 193 9.38 21.50 8.14
C ASN A 193 10.16 20.27 7.67
N ASN A 194 9.85 19.13 8.26
CA ASN A 194 10.48 17.85 7.93
C ASN A 194 10.18 17.32 6.52
N ALA A 195 9.29 17.97 5.76
CA ALA A 195 8.99 17.63 4.37
C ALA A 195 9.66 18.56 3.36
N ILE A 196 10.45 19.56 3.78
CA ILE A 196 10.98 20.60 2.89
C ILE A 196 11.78 20.03 1.71
N LEU A 197 12.55 18.96 1.90
CA LEU A 197 13.32 18.32 0.82
C LEU A 197 12.40 17.73 -0.27
N ALA A 198 11.23 17.21 0.10
CA ALA A 198 10.24 16.75 -0.87
C ALA A 198 9.62 17.90 -1.67
N ALA A 199 9.50 19.10 -1.09
CA ALA A 199 9.07 20.29 -1.81
C ALA A 199 10.12 20.72 -2.87
N GLY A 200 11.41 20.64 -2.54
CA GLY A 200 12.50 20.86 -3.50
C GLY A 200 12.53 19.83 -4.62
N VAL A 201 12.27 18.55 -4.30
CA VAL A 201 12.10 17.50 -5.31
C VAL A 201 10.91 17.81 -6.23
N ALA A 202 9.78 18.25 -5.67
CA ALA A 202 8.61 18.61 -6.47
C ALA A 202 8.90 19.78 -7.43
N LYS A 203 9.71 20.76 -7.00
CA LYS A 203 10.23 21.83 -7.86
C LYS A 203 11.10 21.29 -9.00
N GLU A 204 12.02 20.37 -8.72
CA GLU A 204 12.83 19.72 -9.75
C GLU A 204 11.99 18.92 -10.76
N ILE A 205 10.97 18.20 -10.28
CA ILE A 205 10.01 17.50 -11.16
C ILE A 205 9.29 18.52 -12.06
N ALA A 206 8.78 19.61 -11.48
CA ALA A 206 8.09 20.67 -12.21
C ALA A 206 8.97 21.32 -13.29
N ASN A 207 10.22 21.65 -12.95
CA ASN A 207 11.19 22.26 -13.87
C ASN A 207 11.56 21.32 -15.02
N ASN A 208 11.62 20.02 -14.75
CA ASN A 208 11.91 19.00 -15.76
C ASN A 208 10.71 18.70 -16.69
N ARG A 209 9.55 19.36 -16.52
CA ARG A 209 8.45 19.28 -17.48
C ARG A 209 8.66 20.24 -18.64
N CYS A 210 8.98 19.68 -19.81
CA CYS A 210 8.98 20.38 -21.11
C CYS A 210 7.59 20.31 -21.77
N SER A 211 7.30 21.20 -22.71
CA SER A 211 6.00 21.45 -23.34
C SER A 211 5.40 20.31 -24.21
N GLU A 212 6.05 19.17 -24.35
CA GLU A 212 5.54 18.02 -25.12
C GLU A 212 4.90 16.93 -24.24
N ASN A 213 3.73 16.43 -24.68
CA ASN A 213 3.02 15.27 -24.12
C ASN A 213 3.80 13.97 -24.37
N GLN A 214 4.85 13.73 -23.60
CA GLN A 214 5.59 12.47 -23.58
C GLN A 214 5.38 11.75 -22.25
N LYS A 215 5.32 10.42 -22.26
CA LYS A 215 5.29 9.58 -21.04
C LYS A 215 6.58 9.81 -20.24
N ARG A 216 6.46 10.27 -18.99
CA ARG A 216 7.60 10.61 -18.12
C ARG A 216 7.57 9.85 -16.81
N ALA A 217 8.72 9.36 -16.38
CA ALA A 217 8.89 8.73 -15.09
C ALA A 217 10.02 9.42 -14.33
N TYR A 218 9.74 9.82 -13.09
CA TYR A 218 10.70 10.43 -12.19
C TYR A 218 11.08 9.43 -11.10
N ILE A 219 12.36 9.11 -10.96
CA ILE A 219 12.88 8.28 -9.88
C ILE A 219 13.51 9.22 -8.84
N VAL A 220 12.87 9.36 -7.69
CA VAL A 220 13.36 10.17 -6.56
C VAL A 220 14.18 9.28 -5.64
N ASN A 221 15.50 9.47 -5.64
CA ASN A 221 16.43 8.61 -4.93
C ASN A 221 16.83 9.21 -3.57
N SER A 222 16.91 8.36 -2.55
CA SER A 222 17.34 8.68 -1.18
C SER A 222 16.34 9.50 -0.36
N LEU A 223 15.08 9.05 -0.30
CA LEU A 223 14.12 9.53 0.71
C LEU A 223 14.47 8.96 2.09
N LYS A 224 14.44 9.80 3.13
CA LYS A 224 15.00 9.47 4.45
C LYS A 224 14.11 9.88 5.63
N HIS A 225 13.06 10.66 5.38
CA HIS A 225 12.12 11.08 6.40
C HIS A 225 10.65 10.77 6.01
N PRO A 226 9.80 10.25 6.92
CA PRO A 226 8.40 9.93 6.61
C PRO A 226 7.61 11.09 6.03
N ARG A 227 7.88 12.30 6.50
CA ARG A 227 7.20 13.54 6.05
C ARG A 227 7.50 13.88 4.58
N GLU A 228 8.66 13.47 4.06
CA GLU A 228 8.98 13.62 2.63
C GLU A 228 8.08 12.73 1.79
N VAL A 229 7.95 11.46 2.17
CA VAL A 229 7.06 10.49 1.52
C VAL A 229 5.61 10.94 1.58
N GLU A 230 5.15 11.41 2.74
CA GLU A 230 3.79 11.91 2.91
C GLU A 230 3.50 13.12 2.04
N LEU A 231 4.43 14.07 1.92
CA LEU A 231 4.25 15.23 1.04
C LEU A 231 4.20 14.81 -0.43
N LEU A 232 5.12 13.94 -0.89
CA LEU A 232 5.09 13.43 -2.26
C LEU A 232 3.79 12.66 -2.56
N ARG A 233 3.26 11.92 -1.58
CA ARG A 233 1.93 11.28 -1.68
C ARG A 233 0.78 12.29 -1.72
N LYS A 234 0.88 13.43 -1.02
CA LYS A 234 -0.14 14.49 -1.11
C LYS A 234 -0.11 15.18 -2.48
N ILE A 235 1.08 15.41 -3.02
CA ILE A 235 1.25 16.04 -4.33
C ILE A 235 0.79 15.08 -5.43
N TYR A 236 1.37 13.89 -5.50
CA TYR A 236 1.19 12.95 -6.61
C TYR A 236 0.21 11.81 -6.29
N ALA A 237 -0.57 11.90 -5.21
CA ALA A 237 -1.66 10.98 -4.86
C ALA A 237 -1.36 9.49 -5.17
N ASP A 238 -2.17 8.88 -6.02
CA ASP A 238 -2.05 7.47 -6.35
C ASP A 238 -0.99 7.12 -7.41
N GLY A 239 -0.38 8.12 -8.04
CA GLY A 239 0.71 7.92 -8.99
C GLY A 239 2.10 7.97 -8.38
N PHE A 240 2.20 8.22 -7.07
CA PHE A 240 3.43 8.01 -6.31
C PHE A 240 3.52 6.57 -5.80
N TYR A 241 4.68 5.95 -6.04
CA TYR A 241 5.05 4.66 -5.48
C TYR A 241 6.38 4.76 -4.75
N LEU A 242 6.51 4.10 -3.61
CA LEU A 242 7.75 4.03 -2.84
C LEU A 242 8.35 2.61 -2.89
N ILE A 243 9.60 2.48 -3.32
CA ILE A 243 10.37 1.23 -3.26
C ILE A 243 11.26 1.26 -2.02
N GLY A 244 11.09 0.28 -1.14
CA GLY A 244 11.97 0.02 0.00
C GLY A 244 13.02 -1.02 -0.36
N ILE A 245 14.29 -0.66 -0.33
CA ILE A 245 15.41 -1.56 -0.64
C ILE A 245 16.02 -2.05 0.67
N HIS A 246 15.85 -3.33 0.96
CA HIS A 246 16.54 -4.02 2.04
C HIS A 246 17.94 -4.45 1.58
N ALA A 247 18.92 -4.25 2.45
CA ALA A 247 20.26 -4.81 2.30
C ALA A 247 20.79 -5.19 3.68
N ASP A 248 21.36 -6.39 3.77
CA ASP A 248 21.95 -6.91 5.00
C ASP A 248 22.97 -5.94 5.60
N GLU A 249 22.98 -5.79 6.92
CA GLU A 249 23.89 -4.85 7.59
C GLU A 249 25.36 -5.13 7.29
N LYS A 250 25.74 -6.41 7.29
CA LYS A 250 27.10 -6.84 6.93
C LYS A 250 27.47 -6.38 5.52
N ARG A 251 26.54 -6.48 4.56
CA ARG A 251 26.74 -5.98 3.18
C ARG A 251 26.95 -4.48 3.17
N ARG A 252 26.06 -3.73 3.85
CA ARG A 252 26.12 -2.27 3.89
C ARG A 252 27.42 -1.79 4.50
N ARG A 253 27.84 -2.42 5.60
CA ARG A 253 29.10 -2.12 6.27
C ARG A 253 30.30 -2.42 5.36
N ASN A 254 30.35 -3.60 4.75
CA ASN A 254 31.42 -3.98 3.83
C ASN A 254 31.50 -3.01 2.64
N TYR A 255 30.37 -2.61 2.05
CA TYR A 255 30.36 -1.63 0.97
C TYR A 255 30.88 -0.25 1.42
N LEU A 256 30.52 0.19 2.63
CA LEU A 256 31.06 1.43 3.19
C LEU A 256 32.58 1.34 3.44
N THR A 257 33.07 0.19 3.91
CA THR A 257 34.49 0.05 4.25
C THR A 257 35.38 -0.27 3.06
N GLU A 258 34.97 -1.20 2.20
CA GLU A 258 35.77 -1.74 1.10
C GLU A 258 35.63 -0.87 -0.17
N ASP A 259 34.42 -0.49 -0.55
CA ASP A 259 34.19 0.29 -1.78
C ASP A 259 34.23 1.80 -1.55
N LYS A 260 33.82 2.27 -0.36
CA LYS A 260 33.75 3.70 -0.02
C LYS A 260 34.87 4.21 0.87
N SER A 261 35.80 3.32 1.24
CA SER A 261 36.99 3.66 2.04
C SER A 261 36.69 4.31 3.39
N CYS A 262 35.50 4.08 3.97
CA CYS A 262 35.22 4.44 5.35
C CYS A 262 35.97 3.48 6.29
N ASN A 263 36.42 3.94 7.45
CA ASN A 263 36.85 3.03 8.50
C ASN A 263 35.63 2.41 9.22
N GLN A 264 35.88 1.41 10.07
CA GLN A 264 34.84 0.67 10.78
C GLN A 264 33.96 1.59 11.65
N ALA A 265 34.56 2.48 12.41
CA ALA A 265 33.84 3.40 13.31
C ALA A 265 32.98 4.40 12.51
N GLN A 266 33.52 4.92 11.41
CA GLN A 266 32.81 5.80 10.48
C GLN A 266 31.59 5.10 9.85
N ALA A 267 31.73 3.85 9.42
CA ALA A 267 30.63 3.09 8.86
C ALA A 267 29.52 2.84 9.89
N GLU A 268 29.89 2.48 11.13
CA GLU A 268 28.96 2.27 12.24
C GLU A 268 28.22 3.57 12.62
N GLU A 269 28.94 4.70 12.65
CA GLU A 269 28.37 6.01 12.89
C GLU A 269 27.34 6.39 11.82
N LEU A 270 27.70 6.28 10.53
CA LEU A 270 26.78 6.56 9.42
C LEU A 270 25.52 5.70 9.49
N ILE A 271 25.67 4.39 9.75
CA ILE A 271 24.54 3.46 9.84
C ILE A 271 23.60 3.86 10.98
N LYS A 272 24.16 4.18 12.15
CA LYS A 272 23.38 4.60 13.33
C LYS A 272 22.65 5.92 13.10
N THR A 273 23.32 6.90 12.50
CA THR A 273 22.73 8.20 12.17
C THR A 273 21.60 8.03 11.15
N ASP A 274 21.83 7.28 10.06
CA ASP A 274 20.83 7.09 9.01
C ASP A 274 19.56 6.37 9.48
N GLU A 275 19.71 5.41 10.41
CA GLU A 275 18.61 4.58 10.89
C GLU A 275 17.48 5.40 11.52
N ASN A 276 17.80 6.14 12.58
CA ASN A 276 16.85 6.94 13.35
C ASN A 276 17.57 7.87 14.34
N GLU A 277 17.82 9.11 13.94
CA GLU A 277 18.43 10.12 14.80
C GLU A 277 17.53 10.48 15.97
N THR A 278 18.10 10.96 17.07
CA THR A 278 17.34 11.40 18.24
C THR A 278 16.69 12.77 18.03
N ILE A 279 17.31 13.62 17.20
CA ILE A 279 16.77 14.92 16.83
C ILE A 279 15.50 14.77 15.97
N ASP A 280 14.55 15.71 16.08
CA ASP A 280 13.28 15.65 15.34
C ASP A 280 13.50 15.81 13.83
N HIS A 281 14.37 16.73 13.44
CA HIS A 281 14.69 17.07 12.05
C HIS A 281 15.72 16.14 11.38
N GLY A 282 16.22 15.13 12.10
CA GLY A 282 17.22 14.19 11.59
C GLY A 282 16.64 13.09 10.70
N GLN A 283 17.49 12.18 10.26
CA GLN A 283 17.08 11.03 9.45
C GLN A 283 16.21 10.05 10.25
N LYS A 284 15.17 9.52 9.59
CA LYS A 284 14.23 8.53 10.13
C LYS A 284 14.02 7.42 9.09
N THR A 285 15.10 6.87 8.56
CA THR A 285 15.07 5.94 7.42
C THR A 285 14.28 4.67 7.74
N ARG A 286 14.40 4.18 8.98
CA ARG A 286 13.58 3.06 9.47
C ARG A 286 12.10 3.31 9.24
N ASP A 287 11.60 4.40 9.79
CA ASP A 287 10.18 4.72 9.78
C ASP A 287 9.71 5.04 8.35
N THR A 288 10.60 5.61 7.53
CA THR A 288 10.36 5.88 6.11
C THR A 288 10.23 4.58 5.30
N TYR A 289 11.03 3.56 5.60
CA TYR A 289 10.98 2.26 4.92
C TYR A 289 9.65 1.54 5.13
N HIS A 290 9.08 1.62 6.34
CA HIS A 290 7.76 1.05 6.65
C HIS A 290 6.64 1.60 5.76
N LEU A 291 6.83 2.78 5.17
CA LEU A 291 5.89 3.37 4.23
C LEU A 291 5.98 2.77 2.83
N ALA A 292 6.93 1.88 2.51
CA ALA A 292 7.13 1.40 1.15
C ALA A 292 5.93 0.64 0.57
N ASP A 293 5.73 0.82 -0.73
CA ASP A 293 4.69 0.16 -1.53
C ASP A 293 5.18 -1.12 -2.18
N PHE A 294 6.50 -1.26 -2.30
CA PHE A 294 7.16 -2.43 -2.81
C PHE A 294 8.47 -2.65 -2.07
N PHE A 295 8.61 -3.82 -1.46
CA PHE A 295 9.80 -4.21 -0.72
C PHE A 295 10.67 -5.11 -1.58
N LEU A 296 11.94 -4.75 -1.69
CA LEU A 296 12.92 -5.43 -2.52
C LEU A 296 14.14 -5.78 -1.67
N ASN A 297 14.57 -7.04 -1.71
CA ASN A 297 15.85 -7.43 -1.15
C ASN A 297 16.97 -7.31 -2.18
N LEU A 298 18.08 -6.68 -1.78
CA LEU A 298 19.32 -6.60 -2.54
C LEU A 298 20.29 -7.71 -2.10
N GLY A 299 20.11 -8.89 -2.66
CA GLY A 299 21.05 -9.98 -2.49
C GLY A 299 22.06 -10.13 -3.64
N ASN A 300 22.58 -11.34 -3.82
CA ASN A 300 23.66 -11.61 -4.77
C ASN A 300 23.16 -11.85 -6.20
N ASN A 301 21.89 -12.24 -6.35
CA ASN A 301 21.32 -12.54 -7.65
C ASN A 301 20.66 -11.31 -8.29
N ASN A 302 21.40 -10.64 -9.17
CA ASN A 302 20.89 -9.49 -9.93
C ASN A 302 19.65 -9.82 -10.78
N ASP A 303 19.50 -11.07 -11.22
CA ASP A 303 18.32 -11.46 -12.00
C ASP A 303 17.06 -11.53 -11.13
N GLN A 304 17.17 -11.86 -9.85
CA GLN A 304 16.04 -11.74 -8.92
C GLN A 304 15.57 -10.30 -8.78
N VAL A 305 16.50 -9.35 -8.57
CA VAL A 305 16.19 -7.92 -8.53
C VAL A 305 15.48 -7.48 -9.81
N LYS A 306 16.05 -7.82 -10.95
CA LYS A 306 15.47 -7.55 -12.27
C LYS A 306 14.06 -8.12 -12.39
N ASN A 307 13.84 -9.39 -12.07
CA ASN A 307 12.52 -10.04 -12.23
C ASN A 307 11.47 -9.48 -11.28
N ARG A 308 11.86 -9.15 -10.05
CA ARG A 308 11.00 -8.50 -9.05
C ARG A 308 10.56 -7.10 -9.51
N LEU A 309 11.49 -6.29 -10.03
CA LEU A 309 11.17 -4.99 -10.64
C LEU A 309 10.26 -5.12 -11.86
N GLN A 310 10.46 -6.14 -12.70
CA GLN A 310 9.57 -6.40 -13.84
C GLN A 310 8.15 -6.67 -13.38
N ARG A 311 7.96 -7.57 -12.41
CA ARG A 311 6.65 -7.92 -11.88
C ARG A 311 5.97 -6.71 -11.24
N PHE A 312 6.72 -5.90 -10.50
CA PHE A 312 6.21 -4.68 -9.90
C PHE A 312 5.67 -3.71 -10.96
N LEU A 313 6.44 -3.45 -12.02
CA LEU A 313 5.98 -2.60 -13.12
C LEU A 313 4.79 -3.23 -13.86
N GLU A 314 4.80 -4.54 -14.15
CA GLU A 314 3.65 -5.21 -14.77
C GLU A 314 2.35 -5.04 -13.96
N LEU A 315 2.44 -5.05 -12.62
CA LEU A 315 1.30 -4.75 -11.74
C LEU A 315 0.87 -3.28 -11.85
N ILE A 316 1.82 -2.34 -11.82
CA ILE A 316 1.53 -0.91 -12.04
C ILE A 316 0.86 -0.69 -13.41
N PHE A 317 1.26 -1.44 -14.44
CA PHE A 317 0.69 -1.36 -15.79
C PHE A 317 -0.49 -2.34 -15.98
N SER A 318 -1.30 -2.54 -14.95
CA SER A 318 -2.58 -3.27 -15.02
C SER A 318 -2.51 -4.66 -15.65
N HIS A 319 -1.42 -5.41 -15.44
CA HIS A 319 -1.31 -6.75 -16.00
C HIS A 319 -2.37 -7.68 -15.37
N PRO A 320 -3.31 -8.25 -16.16
CA PRO A 320 -4.50 -8.93 -15.63
C PRO A 320 -4.21 -10.22 -14.87
N TYR A 321 -3.08 -10.88 -15.17
CA TYR A 321 -2.75 -12.22 -14.67
C TYR A 321 -1.58 -12.26 -13.66
N LYS A 322 -1.18 -11.13 -13.07
CA LYS A 322 -0.20 -11.13 -11.97
C LYS A 322 -0.95 -11.19 -10.65
N ASN A 323 -1.03 -12.39 -10.07
CA ASN A 323 -1.66 -12.62 -8.77
C ASN A 323 -0.67 -12.35 -7.62
N PRO A 324 -1.17 -12.08 -6.40
CA PRO A 324 -0.32 -11.96 -5.22
C PRO A 324 0.36 -13.28 -4.89
N THR A 325 1.56 -13.21 -4.32
CA THR A 325 2.17 -14.37 -3.65
C THR A 325 1.49 -14.62 -2.30
N PHE A 326 1.67 -15.81 -1.73
CA PHE A 326 1.15 -16.08 -0.40
C PHE A 326 1.78 -15.16 0.66
N ASP A 327 3.08 -14.87 0.56
CA ASP A 327 3.76 -13.93 1.46
C ASP A 327 3.15 -12.53 1.39
N GLU A 328 2.83 -12.02 0.19
CA GLU A 328 2.16 -10.72 0.02
C GLU A 328 0.77 -10.72 0.65
N PHE A 329 -0.01 -11.79 0.45
CA PHE A 329 -1.32 -11.94 1.07
C PHE A 329 -1.23 -12.02 2.60
N ALA A 330 -0.33 -12.84 3.14
CA ALA A 330 -0.16 -13.01 4.58
C ALA A 330 0.35 -11.73 5.26
N MET A 331 1.26 -10.99 4.62
CA MET A 331 1.72 -9.69 5.12
C MET A 331 0.62 -8.63 5.05
N PHE A 332 -0.19 -8.61 3.99
CA PHE A 332 -1.38 -7.76 3.94
C PHE A 332 -2.36 -8.09 5.08
N MET A 333 -2.58 -9.37 5.38
CA MET A 333 -3.41 -9.80 6.52
C MET A 333 -2.81 -9.40 7.87
N ALA A 334 -1.49 -9.47 8.03
CA ALA A 334 -0.82 -8.99 9.24
C ALA A 334 -1.01 -7.48 9.44
N PHE A 335 -0.83 -6.69 8.38
CA PHE A 335 -1.10 -5.25 8.42
C PHE A 335 -2.59 -4.95 8.69
N ASN A 336 -3.51 -5.68 8.06
CA ASN A 336 -4.94 -5.50 8.34
C ASN A 336 -5.29 -5.89 9.79
N SER A 337 -4.55 -6.82 10.41
CA SER A 337 -4.68 -7.12 11.84
C SER A 337 -4.10 -6.00 12.71
N SER A 338 -3.09 -5.25 12.26
CA SER A 338 -2.50 -4.17 13.06
C SER A 338 -3.46 -2.99 13.26
N VAL A 339 -4.34 -2.70 12.29
CA VAL A 339 -5.19 -1.49 12.33
C VAL A 339 -6.20 -1.45 13.48
N ARG A 340 -6.48 -2.60 14.12
CA ARG A 340 -7.35 -2.67 15.32
C ARG A 340 -6.62 -2.37 16.63
N SER A 341 -5.29 -2.28 16.60
CA SER A 341 -4.48 -1.97 17.79
C SER A 341 -4.80 -0.57 18.31
N GLY A 342 -5.04 -0.48 19.63
CA GLY A 342 -5.12 0.78 20.36
C GLY A 342 -3.84 1.17 21.12
N ASP A 343 -2.69 0.57 20.80
CA ASP A 343 -1.41 0.88 21.42
C ASP A 343 -0.99 2.35 21.18
N LEU A 344 -0.42 2.98 22.20
CA LEU A 344 -0.03 4.40 22.17
C LEU A 344 1.24 4.67 21.35
N SER A 345 2.08 3.67 21.12
CA SER A 345 3.37 3.81 20.45
C SER A 345 3.27 3.48 18.96
N ARG A 346 2.76 2.30 18.62
CA ARG A 346 2.67 1.85 17.22
C ARG A 346 1.65 0.75 17.03
N GLN A 347 1.09 0.67 15.83
CA GLN A 347 0.25 -0.46 15.41
C GLN A 347 1.11 -1.56 14.80
N VAL A 348 1.08 -2.75 15.40
CA VAL A 348 1.80 -3.95 14.97
C VAL A 348 0.81 -5.09 14.80
N GLY A 349 0.97 -5.84 13.72
CA GLY A 349 0.13 -6.99 13.43
C GLY A 349 0.97 -8.19 13.04
N ALA A 350 0.47 -9.37 13.39
CA ALA A 350 1.12 -10.63 13.07
C ALA A 350 0.10 -11.66 12.58
N VAL A 351 0.57 -12.59 11.77
CA VAL A 351 -0.21 -13.71 11.25
C VAL A 351 0.61 -14.97 11.33
N ILE A 352 -0.01 -16.08 11.71
CA ILE A 352 0.61 -17.40 11.61
C ILE A 352 -0.10 -18.16 10.49
N SER A 353 0.70 -18.82 9.66
CA SER A 353 0.23 -19.67 8.58
C SER A 353 0.88 -21.04 8.58
N ARG A 354 0.21 -22.01 8.00
CA ARG A 354 0.77 -23.34 7.70
C ARG A 354 0.16 -23.81 6.38
N GLU A 355 0.98 -24.38 5.49
CA GLU A 355 0.53 -24.90 4.20
C GLU A 355 -0.28 -23.88 3.38
N GLU A 356 0.20 -22.63 3.32
CA GLU A 356 -0.49 -21.53 2.63
C GLU A 356 -1.91 -21.25 3.15
N GLN A 357 -2.17 -21.55 4.43
CA GLN A 357 -3.41 -21.22 5.12
C GLN A 357 -3.12 -20.36 6.34
N ILE A 358 -3.90 -19.28 6.50
CA ILE A 358 -3.88 -18.45 7.69
C ILE A 358 -4.56 -19.21 8.83
N ILE A 359 -3.84 -19.45 9.93
CA ILE A 359 -4.36 -20.20 11.08
C ILE A 359 -4.57 -19.33 12.32
N ALA A 360 -3.89 -18.17 12.39
CA ALA A 360 -4.13 -17.18 13.43
C ALA A 360 -3.72 -15.78 12.98
N THR A 361 -4.35 -14.78 13.58
CA THR A 361 -4.01 -13.35 13.49
C THR A 361 -3.75 -12.82 14.90
N GLY A 362 -2.85 -11.85 15.03
CA GLY A 362 -2.59 -11.13 16.26
C GLY A 362 -2.38 -9.64 16.00
N ALA A 363 -2.63 -8.84 17.03
CA ALA A 363 -2.38 -7.40 17.04
C ALA A 363 -1.77 -7.04 18.40
N ASN A 364 -0.95 -6.00 18.46
CA ASN A 364 -0.50 -5.51 19.76
C ASN A 364 -1.64 -4.73 20.44
N ASP A 365 -2.22 -5.26 21.51
CA ASP A 365 -3.21 -4.54 22.31
C ASP A 365 -3.24 -5.08 23.75
N ALA A 366 -4.00 -4.41 24.61
CA ALA A 366 -4.18 -4.80 26.00
C ALA A 366 -4.98 -6.12 26.11
N PRO A 367 -4.51 -7.08 26.92
CA PRO A 367 -5.19 -8.36 27.12
C PRO A 367 -6.43 -8.20 28.00
N LYS A 368 -7.43 -9.07 27.79
CA LYS A 368 -8.64 -9.14 28.62
C LYS A 368 -8.70 -10.42 29.45
N SER A 369 -9.42 -10.34 30.58
CA SER A 369 -9.76 -11.54 31.38
C SER A 369 -10.53 -12.55 30.53
N GLY A 370 -10.24 -13.84 30.74
CA GLY A 370 -10.79 -14.94 29.92
C GLY A 370 -10.09 -15.14 28.56
N GLY A 371 -9.09 -14.32 28.23
CA GLY A 371 -8.23 -14.48 27.05
C GLY A 371 -8.61 -13.62 25.85
N GLY A 372 -7.63 -13.37 24.97
CA GLY A 372 -7.75 -12.44 23.85
C GLY A 372 -7.53 -10.98 24.26
N LEU A 373 -7.87 -10.07 23.35
CA LEU A 373 -7.65 -8.63 23.50
C LEU A 373 -8.97 -7.87 23.62
N TYR A 374 -8.91 -6.64 24.13
CA TYR A 374 -10.08 -5.75 24.14
C TYR A 374 -10.50 -5.36 22.72
N TRP A 375 -11.80 -5.15 22.56
CA TRP A 375 -12.45 -4.65 21.35
C TRP A 375 -13.39 -3.52 21.75
N ALA A 376 -13.55 -2.54 20.88
CA ALA A 376 -14.67 -1.60 20.97
C ALA A 376 -15.98 -2.38 20.83
N LYS A 377 -16.98 -2.00 21.62
CA LYS A 377 -18.30 -2.65 21.62
C LYS A 377 -19.38 -1.60 21.45
N GLU A 378 -20.40 -1.96 20.71
CA GLU A 378 -21.63 -1.19 20.62
C GLU A 378 -22.46 -1.43 21.88
N ASP A 379 -22.89 -0.34 22.51
CA ASP A 379 -23.89 -0.35 23.56
C ASP A 379 -25.26 -0.66 22.91
N PRO A 380 -25.95 -1.75 23.32
CA PRO A 380 -27.19 -2.16 22.67
C PRO A 380 -28.37 -1.21 22.94
N GLU A 381 -28.31 -0.37 23.98
CA GLU A 381 -29.38 0.58 24.30
C GLU A 381 -29.19 1.92 23.59
N THR A 382 -27.94 2.41 23.49
CA THR A 382 -27.63 3.73 22.92
C THR A 382 -27.10 3.69 21.49
N GLY A 383 -26.57 2.54 21.03
CA GLY A 383 -25.85 2.41 19.76
C GLY A 383 -24.45 3.02 19.78
N GLU A 384 -23.96 3.50 20.93
CA GLU A 384 -22.63 4.08 21.02
C GLU A 384 -21.53 3.02 20.98
N ILE A 385 -20.48 3.26 20.20
CA ILE A 385 -19.30 2.37 20.13
C ILE A 385 -18.25 2.86 21.13
N ASN A 386 -18.06 2.10 22.20
CA ASN A 386 -17.16 2.45 23.29
C ASN A 386 -16.14 1.34 23.56
N ASP A 387 -14.90 1.72 23.85
CA ASP A 387 -13.93 0.82 24.47
C ASP A 387 -14.30 0.57 25.93
N HIS A 388 -13.90 -0.60 26.44
CA HIS A 388 -14.05 -0.94 27.85
C HIS A 388 -13.35 0.12 28.74
N PRO A 389 -13.98 0.59 29.84
CA PRO A 389 -13.31 1.44 30.82
C PRO A 389 -12.01 0.78 31.31
N ASP A 390 -10.88 1.47 31.30
CA ASP A 390 -9.56 0.90 31.64
C ASP A 390 -9.04 -0.24 30.75
N GLY A 391 -9.75 -0.58 29.67
CA GLY A 391 -9.40 -1.68 28.77
C GLY A 391 -8.12 -1.40 27.99
N LYS A 392 -7.91 -0.15 27.58
CA LYS A 392 -6.75 0.32 26.81
C LYS A 392 -6.00 1.42 27.55
N ASP A 393 -4.75 1.69 27.18
CA ASP A 393 -3.90 2.63 27.90
C ASP A 393 -4.37 4.09 27.77
N TYR A 394 -4.95 4.48 26.62
CA TYR A 394 -5.60 5.80 26.47
C TYR A 394 -6.89 5.97 27.28
N LYS A 395 -7.43 4.88 27.85
CA LYS A 395 -8.56 4.94 28.81
C LYS A 395 -8.07 4.98 30.27
N ARG A 396 -6.76 5.02 30.49
CA ARG A 396 -6.09 5.16 31.80
C ARG A 396 -5.20 6.40 31.83
N ASP A 397 -4.41 6.54 32.90
CA ASP A 397 -3.48 7.64 33.13
C ASP A 397 -2.25 7.69 32.19
N GLY A 398 -2.22 6.95 31.07
CA GLY A 398 -1.15 6.96 30.08
C GLY A 398 -0.31 5.67 29.99
N ASP A 399 0.81 5.75 29.27
CA ASP A 399 1.72 4.63 28.96
C ASP A 399 2.45 4.13 30.22
N SER A 400 2.16 2.89 30.65
CA SER A 400 2.76 2.27 31.83
C SER A 400 4.26 2.05 31.68
N ASN A 401 4.75 1.76 30.47
CA ASN A 401 6.15 1.52 30.22
C ASN A 401 6.97 2.80 30.35
N LYS A 402 6.47 3.91 29.81
CA LYS A 402 7.12 5.23 29.97
C LYS A 402 7.17 5.69 31.42
N LYS A 403 6.12 5.40 32.21
CA LYS A 403 6.11 5.67 33.65
C LYS A 403 7.16 4.86 34.39
N ALA A 404 7.22 3.55 34.16
CA ALA A 404 8.22 2.69 34.79
C ALA A 404 9.66 3.08 34.41
N GLN A 405 9.91 3.46 33.16
CA GLN A 405 11.20 4.01 32.74
C GLN A 405 11.57 5.27 33.53
N ALA A 406 10.61 6.20 33.71
CA ALA A 406 10.83 7.42 34.49
C ALA A 406 11.06 7.13 35.99
N GLU A 407 10.34 6.18 36.57
CA GLU A 407 10.53 5.72 37.96
C GLU A 407 11.93 5.14 38.16
N ILE A 408 12.39 4.23 37.27
CA ILE A 408 13.74 3.65 37.32
C ILE A 408 14.81 4.75 37.24
N ILE A 409 14.64 5.73 36.34
CA ILE A 409 15.57 6.85 36.20
C ILE A 409 15.58 7.70 37.48
N GLY A 410 14.41 7.99 38.04
CA GLY A 410 14.26 8.72 39.31
C GLY A 410 14.96 8.00 40.46
N ASP A 411 14.72 6.69 40.61
CA ASP A 411 15.34 5.86 41.66
C ASP A 411 16.87 5.88 41.58
N ILE A 412 17.44 5.83 40.37
CA ILE A 412 18.90 5.91 40.16
C ILE A 412 19.42 7.30 40.58
N ILE A 413 18.74 8.37 40.18
CA ILE A 413 19.13 9.74 40.53
C ILE A 413 19.07 9.94 42.04
N ASP A 414 17.99 9.50 42.69
CA ASP A 414 17.81 9.62 44.14
C ASP A 414 18.83 8.81 44.90
N ALA A 415 19.14 7.58 44.46
CA ALA A 415 20.18 6.75 45.06
C ALA A 415 21.57 7.42 45.01
N LEU A 416 21.89 8.08 43.89
CA LEU A 416 23.16 8.81 43.73
C LEU A 416 23.18 10.10 44.54
N ALA A 417 22.07 10.84 44.58
CA ALA A 417 21.94 12.07 45.36
C ALA A 417 22.05 11.82 46.86
N ASN A 418 21.43 10.74 47.37
CA ASN A 418 21.50 10.34 48.78
C ASN A 418 22.90 9.94 49.23
N GLN A 419 23.78 9.55 48.31
CA GLN A 419 25.20 9.27 48.59
C GLN A 419 26.11 10.49 48.32
N GLU A 420 25.51 11.66 48.06
CA GLU A 420 26.24 12.90 47.72
C GLU A 420 27.16 12.75 46.49
N LEU A 421 26.88 11.80 45.60
CA LEU A 421 27.67 11.55 44.38
C LEU A 421 27.31 12.49 43.23
N VAL A 422 26.16 13.15 43.30
CA VAL A 422 25.64 14.05 42.27
C VAL A 422 25.07 15.30 42.91
N ASN A 423 25.59 16.47 42.51
CA ASN A 423 25.08 17.76 42.97
C ASN A 423 23.68 18.05 42.39
N PRO A 424 22.81 18.79 43.10
CA PRO A 424 21.46 19.12 42.63
C PRO A 424 21.41 19.77 41.23
N GLU A 425 22.39 20.62 40.91
CA GLU A 425 22.48 21.29 39.61
C GLU A 425 22.70 20.32 38.43
N ARG A 426 23.30 19.15 38.68
CA ARG A 426 23.63 18.14 37.65
C ARG A 426 22.58 17.04 37.51
N GLN A 427 21.56 17.01 38.37
CA GLN A 427 20.52 15.97 38.30
C GLN A 427 19.77 15.99 36.96
N LYS A 428 19.52 17.18 36.39
CA LYS A 428 18.87 17.31 35.07
C LYS A 428 19.73 16.76 33.93
N ASP A 429 21.04 17.01 33.97
CA ASP A 429 21.98 16.47 32.98
C ASP A 429 22.02 14.94 33.07
N LEU A 430 22.04 14.41 34.30
CA LEU A 430 22.00 12.98 34.54
C LEU A 430 20.69 12.34 34.05
N GLU A 431 19.54 12.96 34.33
CA GLU A 431 18.24 12.52 33.81
C GLU A 431 18.24 12.42 32.29
N LYS A 432 18.79 13.43 31.61
CA LYS A 432 18.93 13.41 30.15
C LYS A 432 19.83 12.26 29.68
N ILE A 433 20.99 12.08 30.29
CA ILE A 433 21.92 10.99 29.96
C ILE A 433 21.25 9.62 30.16
N LEU A 434 20.51 9.43 31.25
CA LEU A 434 19.80 8.19 31.52
C LEU A 434 18.65 7.94 30.53
N LYS A 435 17.91 8.98 30.14
CA LYS A 435 16.90 8.91 29.07
C LYS A 435 17.51 8.56 27.72
N ASP A 436 18.71 9.04 27.42
CA ASP A 436 19.44 8.73 26.19
C ASP A 436 20.16 7.35 26.24
N SER A 437 20.10 6.66 27.38
CA SER A 437 20.66 5.32 27.57
C SER A 437 19.69 4.20 27.16
N LYS A 438 20.16 2.95 27.24
CA LYS A 438 19.35 1.74 26.97
C LYS A 438 18.17 1.53 27.93
N ILE A 439 18.02 2.33 28.99
CA ILE A 439 16.84 2.28 29.87
C ILE A 439 15.57 2.61 29.06
N SER A 440 15.66 3.53 28.10
CA SER A 440 14.54 3.89 27.23
C SER A 440 14.12 2.80 26.24
N ASP A 441 14.94 1.75 26.07
CA ASP A 441 14.66 0.59 25.22
C ASP A 441 13.87 -0.52 25.97
N LEU A 442 13.69 -0.41 27.29
CA LEU A 442 12.91 -1.37 28.08
C LEU A 442 11.44 -1.35 27.64
N THR A 443 10.82 -2.52 27.51
CA THR A 443 9.43 -2.67 27.03
C THR A 443 8.55 -3.55 27.93
N GLU A 444 9.15 -4.15 28.96
CA GLU A 444 8.56 -5.18 29.81
C GLU A 444 7.43 -4.67 30.71
N PHE A 445 7.36 -3.36 30.92
CA PHE A 445 6.37 -2.73 31.79
C PHE A 445 5.12 -2.27 31.03
N GLY A 446 5.07 -2.51 29.71
CA GLY A 446 3.88 -2.29 28.89
C GLY A 446 2.76 -3.26 29.26
N ARG A 447 1.51 -2.78 29.30
CA ARG A 447 0.33 -3.64 29.47
C ARG A 447 0.00 -4.44 28.21
N VAL A 448 0.43 -3.95 27.06
CA VAL A 448 0.11 -4.47 25.74
C VAL A 448 0.84 -5.80 25.51
N VAL A 449 0.09 -6.81 25.07
CA VAL A 449 0.67 -8.04 24.53
C VAL A 449 1.12 -7.75 23.10
N HIS A 450 2.31 -8.18 22.71
CA HIS A 450 2.81 -7.98 21.35
C HIS A 450 2.03 -8.82 20.33
N ALA A 451 2.01 -8.37 19.07
CA ALA A 451 1.21 -9.00 18.02
C ALA A 451 1.60 -10.47 17.78
N GLU A 452 2.91 -10.77 17.80
CA GLU A 452 3.43 -12.13 17.64
C GLU A 452 2.96 -13.04 18.79
N MET A 453 2.99 -12.52 20.01
CA MET A 453 2.51 -13.25 21.19
C MET A 453 1.00 -13.49 21.14
N ASP A 454 0.20 -12.49 20.75
CA ASP A 454 -1.25 -12.71 20.60
C ASP A 454 -1.56 -13.70 19.48
N ALA A 455 -0.82 -13.69 18.36
CA ALA A 455 -1.01 -14.69 17.31
C ALA A 455 -0.72 -16.12 17.81
N LEU A 456 0.37 -16.32 18.55
CA LEU A 456 0.71 -17.60 19.18
C LEU A 456 -0.35 -18.03 20.22
N LEU A 457 -0.79 -17.10 21.07
CA LEU A 457 -1.82 -17.36 22.07
C LEU A 457 -3.18 -17.64 21.42
N SER A 458 -3.47 -17.05 20.26
CA SER A 458 -4.69 -17.32 19.49
C SER A 458 -4.74 -18.76 18.99
N CYS A 459 -3.60 -19.28 18.50
CA CYS A 459 -3.44 -20.71 18.20
C CYS A 459 -3.67 -21.57 19.45
N SER A 460 -3.05 -21.23 20.59
CA SER A 460 -3.20 -21.98 21.84
C SER A 460 -4.65 -22.02 22.34
N ARG A 461 -5.35 -20.88 22.35
CA ARG A 461 -6.77 -20.79 22.73
C ARG A 461 -7.67 -21.64 21.84
N SER A 462 -7.29 -21.79 20.57
CA SER A 462 -8.06 -22.53 19.56
C SER A 462 -7.63 -24.00 19.43
N GLY A 463 -6.64 -24.46 20.20
CA GLY A 463 -6.11 -25.83 20.09
C GLY A 463 -5.37 -26.12 18.78
N ILE A 464 -4.84 -25.09 18.10
CA ILE A 464 -4.14 -25.21 16.82
C ILE A 464 -2.64 -25.25 17.06
N SER A 465 -1.94 -26.27 16.53
CA SER A 465 -0.48 -26.37 16.65
C SER A 465 0.23 -25.37 15.74
N THR A 466 1.23 -24.69 16.30
CA THR A 466 2.16 -23.77 15.61
C THR A 466 3.42 -24.47 15.07
N ILE A 467 3.60 -25.76 15.36
CA ILE A 467 4.79 -26.52 14.92
C ILE A 467 4.84 -26.54 13.38
N GLY A 468 5.98 -26.15 12.83
CA GLY A 468 6.20 -26.11 11.38
C GLY A 468 5.58 -24.91 10.68
N SER A 469 4.96 -23.97 11.41
CA SER A 469 4.29 -22.80 10.86
C SER A 469 5.26 -21.70 10.42
N THR A 470 4.75 -20.74 9.64
CA THR A 470 5.41 -19.47 9.30
C THR A 470 4.67 -18.31 9.97
N LEU A 471 5.40 -17.42 10.64
CA LEU A 471 4.88 -16.20 11.23
C LEU A 471 5.24 -14.99 10.35
N TYR A 472 4.26 -14.15 10.03
CA TYR A 472 4.42 -12.88 9.34
C TYR A 472 4.18 -11.75 10.33
N CYS A 473 5.05 -10.74 10.39
CA CYS A 473 4.90 -9.60 11.30
C CYS A 473 5.20 -8.28 10.57
N THR A 474 4.44 -7.24 10.89
CA THR A 474 4.68 -5.90 10.32
C THR A 474 5.95 -5.24 10.86
N THR A 475 6.59 -5.82 11.87
CA THR A 475 7.87 -5.34 12.43
C THR A 475 8.79 -6.52 12.74
N PHE A 476 10.09 -6.26 12.91
CA PHE A 476 11.01 -7.29 13.41
C PHE A 476 10.66 -7.71 14.85
N PRO A 477 10.48 -9.00 15.17
CA PRO A 477 10.13 -9.42 16.52
C PRO A 477 11.20 -9.09 17.57
N CYS A 478 10.78 -8.50 18.70
CA CYS A 478 11.69 -8.21 19.80
C CYS A 478 12.25 -9.51 20.42
N HIS A 479 13.32 -9.40 21.19
CA HIS A 479 13.97 -10.55 21.83
C HIS A 479 13.02 -11.32 22.78
N ASN A 480 12.08 -10.61 23.42
CA ASN A 480 11.04 -11.24 24.23
C ASN A 480 10.01 -12.03 23.40
N CYS A 481 9.69 -11.61 22.17
CA CYS A 481 8.84 -12.39 21.27
C CYS A 481 9.61 -13.56 20.66
N ALA A 482 10.86 -13.34 20.26
CA ALA A 482 11.69 -14.32 19.58
C ALA A 482 11.83 -15.63 20.37
N LYS A 483 12.08 -15.57 21.68
CA LYS A 483 12.16 -16.79 22.52
C LYS A 483 10.87 -17.63 22.50
N HIS A 484 9.70 -16.98 22.44
CA HIS A 484 8.41 -17.66 22.36
C HIS A 484 8.15 -18.22 20.95
N ILE A 485 8.55 -17.48 19.91
CA ILE A 485 8.50 -17.96 18.53
C ILE A 485 9.30 -19.26 18.40
N VAL A 486 10.54 -19.27 18.88
CA VAL A 486 11.40 -20.47 18.90
C VAL A 486 10.74 -21.60 19.69
N ALA A 487 10.33 -21.35 20.93
CA ALA A 487 9.72 -22.37 21.79
C ALA A 487 8.39 -22.94 21.23
N SER A 488 7.67 -22.17 20.40
CA SER A 488 6.40 -22.60 19.80
C SER A 488 6.56 -23.52 18.58
N GLY A 489 7.78 -23.74 18.10
CA GLY A 489 8.06 -24.58 16.93
C GLY A 489 7.75 -23.91 15.58
N VAL A 490 7.62 -22.58 15.53
CA VAL A 490 7.60 -21.81 14.28
C VAL A 490 8.93 -22.02 13.56
N LYS A 491 8.90 -22.26 12.24
CA LYS A 491 10.10 -22.51 11.44
C LYS A 491 10.61 -21.29 10.68
N ARG A 492 9.72 -20.35 10.35
CA ARG A 492 10.03 -19.21 9.49
C ARG A 492 9.31 -17.96 10.01
N VAL A 493 10.01 -16.83 9.99
CA VAL A 493 9.51 -15.51 10.35
C VAL A 493 9.78 -14.56 9.19
N VAL A 494 8.73 -13.92 8.69
CA VAL A 494 8.81 -12.91 7.63
C VAL A 494 8.43 -11.55 8.22
N TYR A 495 9.30 -10.55 8.11
CA TYR A 495 9.11 -9.25 8.77
C TYR A 495 9.35 -8.04 7.85
N VAL A 496 8.79 -6.89 8.19
CA VAL A 496 9.09 -5.61 7.52
C VAL A 496 9.96 -4.76 8.45
N GLU A 497 11.25 -4.59 8.16
CA GLU A 497 12.17 -3.72 8.92
C GLU A 497 13.54 -3.61 8.20
N PRO A 498 14.09 -2.41 7.92
CA PRO A 498 15.43 -2.27 7.35
C PRO A 498 16.56 -2.40 8.38
N TYR A 499 16.29 -2.11 9.66
CA TYR A 499 17.28 -2.18 10.75
C TYR A 499 16.74 -2.98 11.95
N PRO A 500 17.01 -4.29 12.01
CA PRO A 500 16.65 -5.11 13.16
C PRO A 500 17.39 -4.68 14.44
N LYS A 501 16.73 -3.93 15.35
CA LYS A 501 17.29 -3.56 16.68
C LYS A 501 17.23 -4.67 17.74
N SER A 502 16.64 -5.81 17.40
CA SER A 502 16.34 -6.85 18.36
C SER A 502 17.57 -7.70 18.68
N ARG A 503 17.81 -7.92 19.97
CA ARG A 503 18.83 -8.87 20.47
C ARG A 503 18.45 -10.34 20.27
N ALA A 504 17.42 -10.63 19.46
CA ALA A 504 16.98 -12.00 19.17
C ALA A 504 18.13 -12.84 18.61
N LEU A 505 18.90 -12.29 17.67
CA LEU A 505 20.05 -12.98 17.07
C LEU A 505 21.19 -13.15 18.08
N ASP A 506 21.45 -12.13 18.92
CA ASP A 506 22.49 -12.21 19.96
C ASP A 506 22.17 -13.30 20.99
N PHE A 507 20.92 -13.36 21.45
CA PHE A 507 20.49 -14.23 22.56
C PHE A 507 20.14 -15.65 22.14
N HIS A 508 19.80 -15.85 20.86
CA HIS A 508 19.32 -17.12 20.34
C HIS A 508 20.02 -17.51 19.04
N SER A 509 21.32 -17.18 18.91
CA SER A 509 22.13 -17.53 17.74
C SER A 509 22.21 -19.03 17.47
N GLU A 510 22.00 -19.86 18.50
CA GLU A 510 21.93 -21.33 18.41
C GLU A 510 20.57 -21.85 17.92
N SER A 511 19.56 -20.97 17.84
CA SER A 511 18.17 -21.31 17.51
C SER A 511 17.59 -20.49 16.35
N ILE A 512 18.18 -19.35 16.02
CA ILE A 512 17.70 -18.39 15.03
C ILE A 512 18.80 -18.12 14.01
N GLN A 513 18.43 -18.09 12.74
CA GLN A 513 19.26 -17.58 11.67
C GLN A 513 18.59 -16.41 10.96
N LEU A 514 19.37 -15.41 10.60
CA LEU A 514 18.94 -14.38 9.66
C LEU A 514 19.27 -14.89 8.25
N LYS A 515 18.27 -15.06 7.40
CA LYS A 515 18.51 -15.48 6.02
C LYS A 515 18.98 -14.29 5.21
N SER A 516 20.29 -14.15 5.11
CA SER A 516 20.92 -13.29 4.11
C SER A 516 21.06 -14.09 2.81
N GLU A 517 20.91 -13.43 1.65
CA GLU A 517 21.22 -14.07 0.36
C GLU A 517 22.74 -14.35 0.17
N PHE A 518 23.57 -14.06 1.18
CA PHE A 518 25.02 -14.36 1.24
C PHE A 518 25.33 -15.71 1.87
N ASP A 519 24.44 -16.25 2.69
CA ASP A 519 24.67 -17.52 3.36
C ASP A 519 24.19 -18.64 2.45
N ALA A 520 25.08 -19.04 1.53
CA ALA A 520 24.88 -20.15 0.60
C ALA A 520 24.93 -21.53 1.28
N SER A 521 24.96 -21.61 2.61
CA SER A 521 24.94 -22.88 3.32
C SER A 521 23.53 -23.46 3.29
N SER A 522 23.30 -24.29 2.27
CA SER A 522 22.20 -25.23 2.13
C SER A 522 22.29 -26.41 3.12
N GLU A 523 22.78 -26.15 4.33
CA GLU A 523 22.66 -27.14 5.41
C GLU A 523 21.25 -26.99 5.98
N GLU A 524 20.49 -28.10 6.00
CA GLU A 524 19.24 -28.19 6.74
C GLU A 524 19.54 -28.04 8.24
N ASN A 525 19.76 -26.81 8.68
CA ASN A 525 19.80 -26.52 10.10
C ASN A 525 18.36 -26.42 10.62
N HIS A 526 18.13 -26.91 11.82
CA HIS A 526 16.82 -26.85 12.47
C HIS A 526 16.51 -25.44 13.04
N LEU A 527 17.22 -24.40 12.58
CA LEU A 527 17.10 -23.03 13.08
C LEU A 527 15.83 -22.36 12.54
N VAL A 528 15.24 -21.50 13.36
CA VAL A 528 14.14 -20.64 12.95
C VAL A 528 14.68 -19.56 12.02
N THR A 529 14.14 -19.51 10.82
CA THR A 529 14.63 -18.60 9.78
C THR A 529 13.90 -17.27 9.85
N PHE A 530 14.62 -16.18 10.09
CA PHE A 530 14.11 -14.81 10.03
C PHE A 530 14.52 -14.21 8.69
N GLU A 531 13.57 -13.67 7.93
CA GLU A 531 13.85 -13.05 6.63
C GLU A 531 12.97 -11.82 6.38
N PRO A 532 13.49 -10.82 5.65
CA PRO A 532 12.74 -9.62 5.31
C PRO A 532 11.62 -9.97 4.31
N PHE A 533 10.49 -9.28 4.44
CA PHE A 533 9.39 -9.32 3.49
C PHE A 533 9.80 -8.73 2.15
N ILE A 534 9.41 -9.41 1.07
CA ILE A 534 9.69 -9.02 -0.31
C ILE A 534 8.39 -9.14 -1.11
N GLY A 535 8.00 -8.06 -1.78
CA GLY A 535 6.76 -8.02 -2.54
C GLY A 535 6.01 -6.71 -2.39
N ILE A 536 4.78 -6.68 -2.91
CA ILE A 536 3.86 -5.56 -2.79
C ILE A 536 3.49 -5.32 -1.33
N GLY A 537 3.71 -4.09 -0.87
CA GLY A 537 3.36 -3.64 0.47
C GLY A 537 1.84 -3.53 0.68
N PRO A 538 1.37 -3.61 1.94
CA PRO A 538 -0.05 -3.64 2.26
C PRO A 538 -0.86 -2.47 1.70
N ARG A 539 -0.28 -1.26 1.66
CA ARG A 539 -0.95 -0.05 1.17
C ARG A 539 -1.45 -0.18 -0.27
N ARG A 540 -0.67 -0.82 -1.14
CA ARG A 540 -0.98 -1.00 -2.57
C ARG A 540 -1.56 -2.37 -2.91
N PHE A 541 -1.76 -3.23 -1.92
CA PHE A 541 -2.23 -4.60 -2.16
C PHE A 541 -3.58 -4.62 -2.90
N LEU A 542 -4.57 -3.89 -2.38
CA LEU A 542 -5.90 -3.83 -3.02
C LEU A 542 -5.87 -3.09 -4.36
N ASP A 543 -5.07 -2.02 -4.47
CA ASP A 543 -4.92 -1.28 -5.73
C ASP A 543 -4.42 -2.16 -6.87
N LEU A 544 -3.40 -2.98 -6.60
CA LEU A 544 -2.70 -3.76 -7.61
C LEU A 544 -3.34 -5.13 -7.87
N PHE A 545 -3.98 -5.75 -6.89
CA PHE A 545 -4.53 -7.11 -7.03
C PHE A 545 -6.06 -7.18 -7.11
N SER A 546 -6.79 -6.17 -6.63
CA SER A 546 -8.25 -6.18 -6.73
C SER A 546 -8.72 -5.81 -8.13
N MET A 547 -9.81 -6.45 -8.59
CA MET A 547 -10.45 -6.06 -9.84
C MET A 547 -11.21 -4.73 -9.73
N ASN A 548 -11.81 -4.44 -8.55
CA ASN A 548 -12.76 -3.33 -8.38
C ASN A 548 -12.60 -2.52 -7.07
N LEU A 549 -11.87 -3.02 -6.07
CA LEU A 549 -11.82 -2.39 -4.72
C LEU A 549 -10.71 -1.34 -4.58
N GLY A 550 -9.76 -1.30 -5.52
CA GLY A 550 -8.65 -0.36 -5.49
C GLY A 550 -9.07 1.05 -5.89
N ALA A 551 -8.23 2.05 -5.60
CA ALA A 551 -8.36 3.41 -6.12
C ALA A 551 -8.11 3.48 -7.65
N GLY A 552 -7.57 2.41 -8.22
CA GLY A 552 -7.28 2.29 -9.64
C GLY A 552 -8.49 1.92 -10.50
N SER A 553 -8.27 1.89 -11.81
CA SER A 553 -9.26 1.49 -12.82
C SER A 553 -9.81 0.08 -12.59
N LYS A 554 -10.88 -0.34 -13.27
CA LYS A 554 -11.32 -1.74 -13.22
C LYS A 554 -10.39 -2.67 -14.01
N LEU A 555 -9.88 -3.72 -13.36
CA LEU A 555 -9.08 -4.75 -14.06
C LEU A 555 -10.00 -5.69 -14.84
N ARG A 556 -9.77 -5.83 -16.15
CA ARG A 556 -10.51 -6.77 -17.01
C ARG A 556 -9.61 -7.94 -17.38
N ARG A 557 -10.10 -9.16 -17.13
CA ARG A 557 -9.38 -10.42 -17.43
C ARG A 557 -9.93 -11.15 -18.66
N LYS A 558 -11.14 -10.78 -19.10
CA LYS A 558 -11.81 -11.42 -20.23
C LYS A 558 -12.59 -10.41 -21.05
N ASP A 559 -12.76 -10.72 -22.33
CA ASP A 559 -13.66 -10.01 -23.24
C ASP A 559 -15.14 -10.39 -22.99
N LYS A 560 -16.04 -9.90 -23.84
CA LYS A 560 -17.49 -10.16 -23.71
C LYS A 560 -17.84 -11.60 -24.09
N GLU A 561 -17.01 -12.21 -24.91
CA GLU A 561 -17.11 -13.56 -25.46
C GLU A 561 -16.58 -14.61 -24.47
N GLY A 562 -15.84 -14.18 -23.45
CA GLY A 562 -15.29 -15.01 -22.39
C GLY A 562 -13.83 -15.42 -22.57
N SER A 563 -13.16 -14.94 -23.63
CA SER A 563 -11.75 -15.20 -23.92
C SER A 563 -10.85 -14.30 -23.07
N THR A 564 -9.62 -14.74 -22.83
CA THR A 564 -8.61 -13.96 -22.11
C THR A 564 -8.20 -12.72 -22.89
N ILE A 565 -8.05 -11.58 -22.21
CA ILE A 565 -7.51 -10.36 -22.80
C ILE A 565 -5.99 -10.47 -22.96
N GLU A 566 -5.48 -10.10 -24.13
CA GLU A 566 -4.05 -9.92 -24.35
C GLU A 566 -3.54 -8.64 -23.69
N TRP A 567 -2.38 -8.72 -23.04
CA TRP A 567 -1.73 -7.58 -22.40
C TRP A 567 -0.46 -7.22 -23.17
N SER A 568 -0.25 -5.93 -23.44
CA SER A 568 0.92 -5.43 -24.14
C SER A 568 1.60 -4.33 -23.35
N LYS A 569 2.91 -4.49 -23.14
CA LYS A 569 3.77 -3.56 -22.41
C LYS A 569 3.69 -2.11 -22.91
N LYS A 570 3.47 -1.90 -24.22
CA LYS A 570 3.49 -0.57 -24.84
C LYS A 570 2.16 0.19 -24.70
N SER A 571 1.05 -0.53 -24.69
CA SER A 571 -0.31 0.06 -24.68
C SER A 571 -1.03 -0.09 -23.34
N ALA A 572 -0.46 -0.84 -22.39
CA ALA A 572 -1.10 -1.09 -21.12
C ALA A 572 -1.31 0.20 -20.29
N PRO A 573 -2.49 0.38 -19.69
CA PRO A 573 -2.79 1.52 -18.83
C PRO A 573 -2.10 1.40 -17.47
N ILE A 574 -1.72 2.54 -16.87
CA ILE A 574 -1.35 2.58 -15.46
C ILE A 574 -2.59 2.25 -14.62
N ARG A 575 -2.41 1.43 -13.58
CA ARG A 575 -3.44 0.97 -12.64
C ARG A 575 -4.09 2.16 -11.94
N THR A 576 -3.26 3.03 -11.37
CA THR A 576 -3.64 4.26 -10.67
C THR A 576 -2.97 5.48 -11.34
N PRO A 577 -3.50 5.98 -12.46
CA PRO A 577 -2.85 7.01 -13.25
C PRO A 577 -2.91 8.39 -12.56
N LEU A 578 -1.86 9.20 -12.73
CA LEU A 578 -1.89 10.62 -12.39
C LEU A 578 -2.76 11.38 -13.38
N VAL A 579 -3.70 12.19 -12.87
CA VAL A 579 -4.48 13.11 -13.69
C VAL A 579 -3.85 14.50 -13.57
N PRO A 580 -3.32 15.11 -14.65
CA PRO A 580 -2.62 16.41 -14.58
C PRO A 580 -3.41 17.52 -13.87
N LYS A 581 -4.73 17.55 -14.04
CA LYS A 581 -5.62 18.51 -13.38
C LYS A 581 -5.68 18.35 -11.85
N SER A 582 -5.26 17.23 -11.28
CA SER A 582 -5.37 16.96 -9.84
C SER A 582 -4.15 17.35 -9.03
N TYR A 583 -2.94 17.34 -9.62
CA TYR A 583 -1.69 17.50 -8.85
C TYR A 583 -0.89 18.76 -9.18
N VAL A 584 -1.04 19.36 -10.37
CA VAL A 584 -0.21 20.50 -10.80
C VAL A 584 -0.37 21.73 -9.89
N GLU A 585 -1.57 21.97 -9.37
CA GLU A 585 -1.80 23.08 -8.42
C GLU A 585 -1.17 22.80 -7.04
N ILE A 586 -1.28 21.57 -6.56
CA ILE A 586 -0.67 21.14 -5.29
C ILE A 586 0.86 21.21 -5.40
N GLU A 587 1.40 20.81 -6.54
CA GLU A 587 2.82 20.90 -6.82
C GLU A 587 3.31 22.35 -6.84
N LYS A 588 2.59 23.28 -7.51
CA LYS A 588 2.92 24.72 -7.46
C LYS A 588 2.93 25.27 -6.03
N ALA A 589 2.01 24.82 -5.18
CA ALA A 589 2.02 25.19 -3.77
C ALA A 589 3.26 24.63 -3.04
N ALA A 590 3.69 23.40 -3.35
CA ALA A 590 4.94 22.85 -2.83
C ALA A 590 6.17 23.63 -3.30
N VAL A 591 6.22 24.05 -4.58
CA VAL A 591 7.29 24.91 -5.10
C VAL A 591 7.38 26.22 -4.33
N ALA A 592 6.24 26.87 -4.07
CA ALA A 592 6.22 28.10 -3.27
C ALA A 592 6.72 27.87 -1.83
N ILE A 593 6.42 26.72 -1.22
CA ILE A 593 6.96 26.36 0.11
C ILE A 593 8.49 26.28 0.06
N TRP A 594 9.05 25.66 -0.98
CA TRP A 594 10.50 25.57 -1.16
C TRP A 594 11.13 26.95 -1.33
N ASP A 595 10.63 27.76 -2.27
CA ASP A 595 11.19 29.08 -2.62
C ASP A 595 11.16 30.08 -1.44
N ASN A 596 10.26 29.90 -0.47
CA ASN A 596 10.22 30.73 0.73
C ASN A 596 11.33 30.42 1.76
N HIS A 597 12.05 29.30 1.62
CA HIS A 597 13.00 28.81 2.62
C HIS A 597 14.42 28.54 2.08
N THR A 598 14.63 28.73 0.77
CA THR A 598 15.91 28.60 0.06
C THR A 598 16.14 29.80 -0.82
#